data_AF-E3GFL1-F1
#
_entry.id   AF-E3GFL1-F1
#
_cell.length_a   1.000
_cell.length_b   1.000
_cell.length_c   1.000
_cell.angle_alpha   90.00
_cell.angle_beta   90.00
_cell.angle_gamma   90.00
#
_symmetry.space_group_name_H-M   'P 1'
#
loop_
_entity.id
_entity.type
_entity.pdbx_description
1 polymer ?
#
loop_
_entity_poly.entity_id
_entity_poly.type
_entity_poly.pdbx_seq_one_letter_code
_entity_poly.pdbx_strand_id
1 'polypeptide(L)' 'MVGERRDVRKSKEAIKNAFIQLIINQDIRKITVKDILTLADVSRGTFYAHFLDIYDVQEQVENDLMDHCI' A
#
# COMPACT_ATOMS: atom_id res chain seq x y z
N MET A 1 -24.49 7.12 -1.78
CA MET A 1 -23.08 6.80 -1.45
C MET A 1 -22.44 6.23 -2.70
N VAL A 2 -21.58 6.99 -3.37
CA VAL A 2 -20.81 6.46 -4.51
C VAL A 2 -19.67 5.64 -3.90
N GLY A 3 -19.76 4.30 -4.02
CA GLY A 3 -18.68 3.42 -3.61
C GLY A 3 -17.42 3.69 -4.44
N GLU A 4 -16.26 3.51 -3.83
CA GLU A 4 -14.97 3.64 -4.49
C GLU A 4 -14.90 2.74 -5.74
N ARG A 5 -14.30 3.25 -6.83
CA ARG A 5 -14.22 2.50 -8.09
C ARG A 5 -13.38 1.23 -7.88
N ARG A 6 -13.79 0.13 -8.53
CA ARG A 6 -13.17 -1.21 -8.33
C ARG A 6 -11.67 -1.23 -8.68
N ASP A 7 -11.25 -0.48 -9.68
CA ASP A 7 -9.86 -0.32 -10.11
C ASP A 7 -9.00 0.33 -9.03
N VAL A 8 -9.51 1.41 -8.42
CA VAL A 8 -8.86 2.14 -7.32
C VAL A 8 -8.64 1.23 -6.11
N ARG A 9 -9.67 0.47 -5.71
CA ARG A 9 -9.56 -0.46 -4.58
C ARG A 9 -8.51 -1.54 -4.85
N LYS A 10 -8.50 -2.11 -6.06
CA LYS A 10 -7.53 -3.15 -6.44
C LYS A 10 -6.09 -2.65 -6.42
N SER A 11 -5.82 -1.46 -6.97
CA SER A 11 -4.47 -0.89 -6.93
C SER A 11 -4.03 -0.58 -5.51
N LYS A 12 -4.94 -0.08 -4.66
CA LYS A 12 -4.67 0.17 -3.25
C LYS A 12 -4.31 -1.12 -2.50
N GLU A 13 -5.10 -2.19 -2.66
CA GLU A 13 -4.83 -3.50 -2.07
C GLU A 13 -3.52 -4.12 -2.58
N ALA A 14 -3.22 -4.01 -3.87
CA ALA A 14 -1.98 -4.51 -4.45
C ALA A 14 -0.75 -3.83 -3.82
N ILE A 15 -0.80 -2.51 -3.63
CA ILE A 15 0.27 -1.74 -2.97
C ILE A 15 0.45 -2.18 -1.51
N LYS A 16 -0.65 -2.30 -0.75
CA LYS A 16 -0.60 -2.76 0.66
C LYS A 16 -0.01 -4.16 0.78
N ASN A 17 -0.44 -5.09 -0.08
CA ASN A 17 0.10 -6.45 -0.10
C ASN A 17 1.59 -6.49 -0.46
N ALA A 18 2.03 -5.69 -1.43
CA ALA A 18 3.45 -5.57 -1.78
C ALA A 18 4.27 -5.01 -0.60
N PHE A 19 3.77 -3.99 0.09
CA PHE A 19 4.42 -3.45 1.28
C PHE A 19 4.56 -4.49 2.40
N ILE A 20 3.49 -5.24 2.70
CA ILE A 20 3.50 -6.32 3.71
C ILE A 20 4.53 -7.40 3.34
N GLN A 21 4.61 -7.80 2.07
CA GLN A 21 5.62 -8.75 1.64
C GLN A 21 7.05 -8.22 1.84
N LEU A 22 7.29 -6.93 1.59
CA LEU A 22 8.60 -6.32 1.77
C LEU A 22 8.98 -6.19 3.26
N ILE A 23 8.06 -5.73 4.12
CA ILE A 23 8.34 -5.52 5.56
C ILE A 23 8.62 -6.84 6.31
N ILE A 24 8.04 -7.95 5.85
CA ILE A 24 8.31 -9.29 6.40
C ILE A 24 9.76 -9.74 6.11
N ASN A 25 10.33 -9.30 4.99
CA ASN A 25 11.64 -9.77 4.52
C ASN A 25 12.78 -8.78 4.77
N GLN A 26 12.49 -7.50 5.01
CA GLN A 26 13.51 -6.48 5.25
C GLN A 26 13.00 -5.30 6.09
N ASP A 27 13.95 -4.60 6.71
CA ASP A 27 13.68 -3.39 7.49
C ASP A 27 13.06 -2.28 6.63
N ILE A 28 12.05 -1.58 7.16
CA ILE A 28 11.34 -0.50 6.46
C ILE A 28 12.27 0.58 5.89
N ARG A 29 13.37 0.88 6.59
CA ARG A 29 14.35 1.91 6.18
C ARG A 29 15.07 1.54 4.88
N LYS A 30 15.02 0.27 4.47
CA LYS A 30 15.59 -0.24 3.22
C LYS A 30 14.57 -0.35 2.10
N ILE A 31 13.27 -0.27 2.42
CA ILE A 31 12.19 -0.33 1.44
C ILE A 31 12.13 1.01 0.72
N THR A 32 12.02 0.99 -0.60
CA THR A 32 11.76 2.19 -1.40
C THR A 32 10.38 2.12 -2.04
N VAL A 33 9.83 3.29 -2.41
CA VAL A 33 8.60 3.34 -3.22
C VAL A 33 8.77 2.52 -4.51
N LYS A 34 9.96 2.51 -5.12
CA LYS A 34 10.24 1.73 -6.32
C LYS A 34 10.07 0.23 -6.11
N ASP A 35 10.49 -0.30 -4.97
CA ASP A 35 10.36 -1.73 -4.67
C ASP A 35 8.88 -2.12 -4.58
N ILE A 36 8.09 -1.29 -3.90
CA ILE A 36 6.63 -1.46 -3.78
C ILE A 36 5.98 -1.41 -5.17
N LEU A 37 6.30 -0.42 -5.99
CA LEU A 37 5.76 -0.27 -7.35
C LEU A 37 6.08 -1.49 -8.23
N THR A 38 7.30 -2.01 -8.12
CA THR A 38 7.77 -3.15 -8.90
C THR A 38 7.02 -4.42 -8.50
N LEU A 39 6.83 -4.63 -7.20
CA LEU A 39 6.16 -5.82 -6.69
C LEU A 39 4.63 -5.77 -6.87
N ALA A 40 4.03 -4.58 -6.76
CA ALA A 40 2.59 -4.38 -6.94
C ALA A 40 2.15 -4.29 -8.41
N ASP A 41 3.10 -4.17 -9.35
CA ASP A 41 2.85 -3.92 -10.78
C ASP A 41 1.96 -2.70 -11.03
N VAL A 42 2.34 -1.55 -10.45
CA VAL A 42 1.60 -0.29 -10.56
C VAL A 42 2.50 0.89 -10.93
N SER A 43 1.89 1.93 -11.51
CA SER A 43 2.60 3.17 -11.85
C SER A 43 2.84 4.06 -10.62
N ARG A 44 3.86 4.94 -10.70
CA ARG A 44 4.08 5.98 -9.67
C ARG A 44 2.84 6.85 -9.47
N GLY A 45 2.16 7.24 -10.55
CA GLY A 45 0.95 8.06 -10.47
C GLY A 45 -0.17 7.36 -9.72
N THR A 46 -0.29 6.03 -9.89
CA THR A 46 -1.24 5.20 -9.13
C THR A 46 -0.88 5.14 -7.65
N PHE A 47 0.41 5.02 -7.31
CA PHE A 47 0.84 5.05 -5.91
C PHE A 47 0.51 6.39 -5.25
N TYR A 48 0.92 7.49 -5.87
CA TYR A 48 0.68 8.84 -5.32
C TYR A 48 -0.78 9.29 -5.38
N ALA A 49 -1.66 8.55 -6.07
CA ALA A 49 -3.10 8.74 -5.98
C ALA A 49 -3.71 8.13 -4.70
N HIS A 50 -2.97 7.28 -3.98
CA HIS A 50 -3.45 6.57 -2.79
C HIS A 50 -2.59 6.81 -1.54
N PHE A 51 -1.30 7.09 -1.73
CA PHE A 51 -0.32 7.18 -0.65
C PHE A 51 0.68 8.33 -0.89
N LEU A 52 1.05 9.05 0.17
CA LEU A 52 2.03 10.12 0.12
C LEU A 52 3.46 9.57 0.06
N ASP A 53 3.74 8.55 0.86
CA ASP A 53 5.03 7.87 0.94
C ASP A 53 4.87 6.47 1.56
N ILE A 54 6.00 5.83 1.92
CA ILE A 54 6.02 4.48 2.49
C ILE A 54 5.40 4.44 3.89
N TYR A 55 5.50 5.52 4.66
CA TYR A 55 4.97 5.57 6.02
C TYR A 55 3.44 5.75 6.02
N ASP A 56 2.90 6.47 5.04
CA ASP A 56 1.44 6.51 4.81
C ASP A 56 0.89 5.12 4.43
N VAL A 57 1.64 4.34 3.63
CA VAL A 57 1.27 2.93 3.36
C VAL A 57 1.24 2.13 4.66
N GLN A 58 2.25 2.28 5.52
CA GLN A 58 2.32 1.61 6.81
C GLN A 58 1.13 1.97 7.70
N GLU A 59 0.88 3.27 7.90
CA GLU A 59 -0.22 3.77 8.73
C GLU A 59 -1.57 3.23 8.24
N GLN A 60 -1.81 3.26 6.92
CA GLN A 60 -3.05 2.72 6.37
C GLN A 60 -3.17 1.19 6.48
N VAL A 61 -2.06 0.44 6.53
CA VAL A 61 -2.09 -1.01 6.79
C VAL A 61 -2.37 -1.28 8.27
N GLU A 62 -1.79 -0.51 9.17
CA GLU A 62 -2.03 -0.60 10.62
C GLU A 62 -3.48 -0.27 10.95
N ASN A 63 -4.04 0.79 10.35
CA ASN A 63 -5.43 1.17 10.52
C ASN A 63 -6.40 0.09 10.02
N ASP A 64 -6.17 -0.48 8.83
CA ASP A 64 -6.99 -1.59 8.32
C ASP A 64 -6.98 -2.79 9.30
N LEU A 65 -5.84 -3.09 9.91
CA LEU A 65 -5.74 -4.19 10.87
C LEU A 65 -6.51 -3.87 12.16
N MET A 66 -6.43 -2.64 12.65
CA MET A 66 -7.18 -2.20 13.83
C MET A 66 -8.69 -2.28 13.59
N ASP A 67 -9.16 -1.85 12.42
CA ASP A 67 -10.59 -1.90 12.04
C ASP A 67 -11.15 -3.35 11.98
N HIS A 68 -10.29 -4.35 11.85
CA HIS A 68 -10.68 -5.76 11.86
C HIS A 68 -10.59 -6.45 13.23
N CYS A 69 -9.92 -5.83 14.20
CA CYS A 69 -9.70 -6.41 15.53
C CYS A 69 -10.62 -5.85 16.62
N ILE A 70 -11.49 -4.88 16.30
CA ILE A 70 -12.39 -4.22 17.26
C ILE A 70 -13.85 -4.50 16.91
#